data_AF-A0A379A9X1-F1
#
_entry.id   AF-A0A379A9X1-F1
#
_cell.length_a   1.000
_cell.length_b   1.000
_cell.length_c   1.000
_cell.angle_alpha   90.00
_cell.angle_beta   90.00
_cell.angle_gamma   90.00
#
_symmetry.space_group_name_H-M   'P 1'
#
loop_
_entity.id
_entity.type
_entity.pdbx_description
1 polymer ?
#
loop_
_entity_poly.entity_id
_entity_poly.type
_entity_poly.pdbx_seq_one_letter_code
_entity_poly.pdbx_strand_id
1 'polypeptide(L)'
;MWRRIIYHPEVNYALRQTLVLCLPVALGWLAGDLQKGLLFSLVPACCNIAGLDTPHKRFFKRLIVGGSLFALGSFLMQWLTLHAIPLPLILFAMPLLLGVTGEISPLHGRLLPGTLIAAIFTLSLIGRMPIYVPPLLYIGGTLWYGLFNWFWFWLWKEQPMRESLSLIYRELANYCDAKYTLLTQLTDPEKALPPLLARQQKVVDLINTCYQQMHMLSASRDHSHKRLTRAFQVALDLQEHISVSLHRPEEVQKLVEQSHAEAVIRWNAKTISARLRVLADNILYHQLPDRFAMDKTARRAGENRPSASRQSGG
;
A
#
# COMPACT_ATOMS: atom_id res chain seq x y z
N MET A 1 6.37 -14.53 18.24
CA MET A 1 7.03 -13.24 17.89
C MET A 1 7.50 -13.20 16.43
N TRP A 2 8.28 -14.18 15.96
CA TRP A 2 8.82 -14.25 14.58
C TRP A 2 7.79 -14.17 13.44
N ARG A 3 6.66 -14.86 13.55
CA ARG A 3 5.57 -14.73 12.56
C ARG A 3 5.12 -13.27 12.41
N ARG A 4 5.00 -12.52 13.51
CA ARG A 4 4.54 -11.13 13.50
C ARG A 4 5.50 -10.19 12.74
N ILE A 5 6.80 -10.50 12.74
CA ILE A 5 7.82 -9.71 12.02
C ILE A 5 7.84 -10.07 10.54
N ILE A 6 7.83 -11.37 10.21
CA ILE A 6 7.91 -11.84 8.82
C ILE A 6 6.64 -11.49 8.02
N TYR A 7 5.46 -11.53 8.67
CA TYR A 7 4.20 -11.13 8.06
C TYR A 7 3.98 -9.61 8.08
N HIS A 8 4.88 -8.82 8.67
CA HIS A 8 4.78 -7.37 8.59
C HIS A 8 5.01 -6.94 7.14
N PRO A 9 4.13 -6.13 6.55
CA PRO A 9 4.16 -5.84 5.13
C PRO A 9 5.44 -5.15 4.67
N GLU A 10 5.91 -4.19 5.45
CA GLU A 10 7.17 -3.49 5.18
C GLU A 10 8.37 -4.43 5.21
N VAL A 11 8.37 -5.40 6.14
CA VAL A 11 9.46 -6.38 6.27
C VAL A 11 9.44 -7.37 5.11
N ASN A 12 8.26 -7.87 4.72
CA ASN A 12 8.12 -8.75 3.57
C ASN A 12 8.51 -8.03 2.26
N TYR A 13 8.09 -6.77 2.10
CA TYR A 13 8.50 -5.94 0.97
C TYR A 13 10.02 -5.71 0.95
N ALA A 14 10.61 -5.32 2.08
CA ALA A 14 12.06 -5.11 2.20
C ALA A 14 12.84 -6.41 1.95
N LEU A 15 12.38 -7.54 2.48
CA LEU A 15 12.97 -8.86 2.26
C LEU A 15 12.94 -9.25 0.77
N ARG A 16 11.79 -9.04 0.11
CA ARG A 16 11.64 -9.28 -1.32
C ARG A 16 12.64 -8.45 -2.13
N GLN A 17 12.71 -7.15 -1.89
CA GLN A 17 13.59 -6.25 -2.66
C GLN A 17 15.08 -6.54 -2.39
N THR A 18 15.46 -6.82 -1.15
CA THR A 18 16.84 -7.19 -0.80
C THR A 18 17.25 -8.52 -1.44
N LEU A 19 16.39 -9.54 -1.42
CA LEU A 19 16.67 -10.82 -2.07
C LEU A 19 16.81 -10.67 -3.60
N VAL A 20 15.91 -9.91 -4.22
CA VAL A 20 15.96 -9.65 -5.67
C VAL A 20 17.27 -9.00 -6.09
N LEU A 21 17.81 -8.08 -5.29
CA LEU A 21 19.06 -7.37 -5.56
C LEU A 21 20.28 -8.21 -5.21
N CYS A 22 20.28 -8.88 -4.06
CA CYS A 22 21.46 -9.62 -3.59
C CYS A 22 21.69 -10.95 -4.32
N LEU A 23 20.63 -11.62 -4.80
CA LEU A 23 20.77 -12.92 -5.48
C LEU A 23 21.64 -12.85 -6.75
N PRO A 24 21.43 -11.90 -7.68
CA PRO A 24 22.33 -11.72 -8.82
C PRO A 24 23.79 -11.46 -8.44
N VAL A 25 24.03 -10.67 -7.39
CA VAL A 25 25.38 -10.37 -6.92
C VAL A 25 26.05 -11.60 -6.34
N ALA A 26 25.34 -12.38 -5.52
CA ALA A 26 25.83 -13.62 -4.94
C ALA A 26 26.13 -14.67 -6.02
N LEU A 27 25.25 -14.81 -7.01
CA LEU A 27 25.47 -15.70 -8.16
C LEU A 27 26.66 -15.26 -9.02
N GLY A 28 26.81 -13.95 -9.26
CA GLY A 28 27.97 -13.41 -9.98
C GLY A 28 29.28 -13.64 -9.23
N TRP A 29 29.27 -13.51 -7.90
CA TRP A 29 30.43 -13.81 -7.06
C TRP A 29 30.82 -15.29 -7.13
N LEU A 30 29.85 -16.20 -7.02
CA LEU A 30 30.07 -17.65 -7.13
C LEU A 30 30.56 -18.08 -8.52
N ALA A 31 30.12 -17.39 -9.57
CA ALA A 31 30.55 -17.63 -10.94
C ALA A 31 31.93 -17.02 -11.28
N GLY A 32 32.58 -16.33 -10.33
CA GLY A 32 33.88 -15.69 -10.52
C GLY A 32 33.84 -14.36 -11.29
N ASP A 33 32.65 -13.82 -11.59
CA ASP A 33 32.46 -12.56 -12.32
C ASP A 33 31.52 -11.61 -11.56
N LEU A 34 32.07 -10.99 -10.51
CA LEU A 34 31.36 -10.05 -9.64
C LEU A 34 30.83 -8.83 -10.42
N GLN A 35 31.57 -8.40 -11.45
CA GLN A 35 31.19 -7.23 -12.25
C GLN A 35 29.87 -7.49 -12.99
N LYS A 36 29.70 -8.66 -13.63
CA LYS A 36 28.43 -9.01 -14.27
C LYS A 36 27.29 -9.15 -13.27
N GLY A 37 27.55 -9.73 -12.08
CA GLY A 37 26.55 -9.82 -11.01
C GLY A 37 26.04 -8.46 -10.53
N LEU A 38 26.95 -7.51 -10.33
CA LEU A 38 26.61 -6.12 -9.96
C LEU A 38 25.82 -5.41 -11.06
N LEU A 39 26.26 -5.51 -12.32
CA LEU A 39 25.58 -4.91 -13.47
C LEU A 39 24.17 -5.46 -13.63
N PHE A 40 23.98 -6.78 -13.44
CA PHE A 40 22.67 -7.41 -13.49
C PHE A 40 21.77 -6.95 -12.34
N SER A 41 22.31 -6.74 -11.14
CA SER A 41 21.55 -6.23 -9.98
C SER A 41 21.03 -4.80 -10.16
N LEU A 42 21.60 -4.00 -11.06
CA LEU A 42 21.09 -2.66 -11.35
C LEU A 42 19.73 -2.71 -12.07
N VAL A 43 19.45 -3.77 -12.82
CA VAL A 43 18.20 -3.90 -13.59
C VAL A 43 16.97 -4.02 -12.69
N PRO A 44 16.95 -4.87 -11.63
CA PRO A 44 15.89 -4.84 -10.64
C PRO A 44 15.64 -3.47 -10.00
N ALA A 45 16.68 -2.66 -9.76
CA ALA A 45 16.51 -1.32 -9.23
C ALA A 45 15.75 -0.42 -10.21
N CYS A 46 16.10 -0.46 -11.51
CA CYS A 46 15.35 0.22 -12.57
C CYS A 46 13.89 -0.28 -12.64
N CYS A 47 13.67 -1.59 -12.50
CA CYS A 47 12.32 -2.18 -12.51
C CYS A 47 11.47 -1.70 -11.34
N ASN A 48 12.07 -1.60 -10.16
CA ASN A 48 11.39 -1.12 -8.95
C ASN A 48 10.99 0.35 -9.08
N ILE A 49 11.88 1.20 -9.58
CA ILE A 49 11.59 2.62 -9.84
C ILE A 49 10.48 2.78 -10.88
N ALA A 50 10.44 1.88 -11.88
CA ALA A 50 9.39 1.84 -12.88
C ALA A 50 8.04 1.29 -12.37
N GLY A 51 7.95 0.90 -11.10
CA GLY A 51 6.75 0.34 -10.47
C GLY A 51 6.30 -0.99 -11.08
N LEU A 52 7.25 -1.77 -11.64
CA LEU A 52 7.00 -3.09 -12.23
C LEU A 52 6.82 -4.19 -11.17
N ASP A 53 6.87 -3.83 -9.88
CA ASP A 53 6.72 -4.72 -8.73
C ASP A 53 5.25 -4.95 -8.35
N THR A 54 4.36 -4.11 -8.85
CA THR A 54 2.93 -4.12 -8.54
C THR A 54 2.20 -5.23 -9.31
N PRO A 55 1.48 -6.14 -8.61
CA PRO A 55 0.72 -7.18 -9.27
C PRO A 55 -0.41 -6.54 -10.09
N HIS A 56 -0.54 -6.92 -11.36
CA HIS A 56 -1.60 -6.44 -12.25
C HIS A 56 -2.07 -7.53 -13.22
N LYS A 57 -3.34 -7.51 -13.65
CA LYS A 57 -3.85 -8.46 -14.68
C LYS A 57 -3.05 -8.43 -15.99
N ARG A 58 -2.37 -7.30 -16.25
CA ARG A 58 -1.47 -7.08 -17.39
C ARG A 58 0.01 -7.03 -16.98
N PHE A 59 0.38 -7.66 -15.87
CA PHE A 59 1.75 -7.67 -15.33
C PHE A 59 2.78 -8.05 -16.39
N PHE A 60 2.59 -9.18 -17.08
CA PHE A 60 3.49 -9.61 -18.15
C PHE A 60 3.57 -8.62 -19.32
N LYS A 61 2.44 -8.00 -19.71
CA LYS A 61 2.46 -6.97 -20.75
C LYS A 61 3.27 -5.74 -20.31
N ARG A 62 3.11 -5.31 -19.06
CA ARG A 62 3.89 -4.20 -18.48
C ARG A 62 5.38 -4.54 -18.42
N LEU A 63 5.71 -5.78 -18.05
CA LEU A 63 7.08 -6.26 -17.98
C LEU A 63 7.76 -6.26 -19.36
N ILE A 64 7.06 -6.74 -20.39
CA ILE A 64 7.56 -6.73 -21.77
C ILE A 64 7.77 -5.30 -22.26
N VAL A 65 6.78 -4.41 -22.04
CA VAL A 65 6.90 -3.00 -22.44
C VAL A 65 8.05 -2.32 -21.70
N GLY A 66 8.15 -2.48 -20.37
CA GLY A 66 9.25 -1.92 -19.58
C GLY A 66 10.62 -2.44 -20.02
N GLY A 67 10.76 -3.75 -20.19
CA GLY A 67 12.01 -4.37 -20.65
C GLY A 67 12.41 -3.91 -22.05
N SER A 68 11.45 -3.79 -22.99
CA SER A 68 11.71 -3.25 -24.31
C SER A 68 12.13 -1.77 -24.28
N LEU A 69 11.53 -0.98 -23.38
CA LEU A 69 11.83 0.44 -23.26
C LEU A 69 13.23 0.65 -22.65
N PHE A 70 13.60 -0.14 -21.64
CA PHE A 70 14.96 -0.12 -21.07
C PHE A 70 16.01 -0.54 -22.10
N ALA A 71 15.73 -1.60 -22.87
CA ALA A 71 16.61 -2.07 -23.93
C ALA A 71 16.78 -1.01 -25.04
N LEU A 72 15.68 -0.37 -25.45
CA LEU A 72 15.69 0.69 -26.45
C LEU A 72 16.42 1.94 -25.94
N GLY A 73 16.17 2.36 -24.70
CA GLY A 73 16.86 3.48 -24.07
C GLY A 73 18.37 3.25 -23.96
N SER A 74 18.77 2.04 -23.58
CA SER A 74 20.17 1.60 -23.54
C SER A 74 20.81 1.57 -24.93
N PHE A 75 20.12 1.01 -25.92
CA PHE A 75 20.61 0.95 -27.30
C PHE A 75 20.76 2.36 -27.90
N LEU A 76 19.76 3.22 -27.72
CA LEU A 76 19.76 4.58 -28.24
C LEU A 76 20.89 5.42 -27.62
N MET A 77 21.13 5.29 -26.31
CA MET A 77 22.27 5.95 -25.66
C MET A 77 23.61 5.55 -26.30
N GLN A 78 23.82 4.25 -26.54
CA GLN A 78 25.05 3.77 -27.18
C GLN A 78 25.15 4.21 -28.64
N TRP A 79 24.06 4.13 -29.39
CA TRP A 79 24.01 4.52 -30.80
C TRP A 79 24.36 6.00 -31.01
N LEU A 80 23.80 6.89 -30.18
CA LEU A 80 24.08 8.33 -30.25
C LEU A 80 25.54 8.64 -29.85
N THR A 81 26.06 7.93 -28.85
CA THR A 81 27.47 8.09 -28.43
C THR A 81 28.44 7.61 -29.51
N LEU A 82 28.11 6.54 -30.24
CA LEU A 82 28.91 6.05 -31.38
C LEU A 82 28.93 7.03 -32.56
N HIS A 83 27.85 7.78 -32.78
CA HIS A 83 27.79 8.85 -33.79
C HIS A 83 28.49 10.16 -33.35
N ALA A 84 29.28 10.11 -32.26
CA ALA A 84 30.03 11.24 -31.72
C ALA A 84 29.16 12.47 -31.37
N ILE A 85 27.88 12.26 -31.07
CA ILE A 85 27.00 13.33 -30.59
C ILE A 85 27.46 13.73 -29.19
N PRO A 86 27.63 15.04 -28.90
CA PRO A 86 28.10 15.49 -27.60
C PRO A 86 27.13 15.05 -26.49
N LEU A 87 27.70 14.42 -25.46
CA LEU A 87 26.95 13.87 -24.33
C LEU A 87 25.99 14.86 -23.65
N PRO A 88 26.31 16.16 -23.48
CA PRO A 88 25.34 17.15 -22.97
C PRO A 88 24.06 17.24 -23.80
N LEU A 89 24.16 17.12 -25.14
CA LEU A 89 23.01 17.17 -26.03
C LEU A 89 22.15 15.91 -25.87
N ILE A 90 22.78 14.73 -25.72
CA ILE A 90 22.08 13.47 -25.47
C ILE A 90 21.33 13.55 -24.14
N LEU A 91 22.01 13.97 -23.07
CA LEU A 91 21.42 14.11 -21.74
C LEU A 91 20.33 15.18 -21.66
N PHE A 92 20.29 16.15 -22.58
CA PHE A 92 19.19 17.10 -22.70
C PHE A 92 18.02 16.53 -23.51
N ALA A 93 18.29 15.99 -24.70
CA ALA A 93 17.26 15.59 -25.65
C ALA A 93 16.52 14.30 -25.24
N MET A 94 17.23 13.28 -24.74
CA MET A 94 16.63 12.00 -24.35
C MET A 94 15.57 12.14 -23.24
N PRO A 95 15.87 12.79 -22.10
CA PRO A 95 14.87 13.00 -21.05
C PRO A 95 13.71 13.89 -21.50
N LEU A 96 13.95 14.88 -22.36
CA LEU A 96 12.89 15.73 -22.90
C LEU A 96 11.91 14.90 -23.76
N LEU A 97 12.43 14.13 -24.72
CA LEU A 97 11.61 13.31 -25.61
C LEU A 97 10.86 12.22 -24.83
N LEU A 98 11.57 11.52 -23.93
CA LEU A 98 10.96 10.51 -23.07
C LEU A 98 9.94 11.15 -22.12
N GLY A 99 10.24 12.30 -21.52
CA GLY A 99 9.34 13.03 -20.61
C GLY A 99 8.02 13.42 -21.27
N VAL A 100 8.06 13.93 -22.50
CA VAL A 100 6.84 14.28 -23.27
C VAL A 100 5.97 13.05 -23.52
N THR A 101 6.56 11.88 -23.79
CA THR A 101 5.79 10.64 -23.92
C THR A 101 5.13 10.19 -22.61
N GLY A 102 5.57 10.72 -21.46
CA GLY A 102 5.00 10.44 -20.14
C GLY A 102 3.60 10.99 -19.95
N GLU A 103 3.27 12.10 -20.62
CA GLU A 103 1.95 12.75 -20.57
C GLU A 103 0.87 11.96 -21.33
N ILE A 104 1.27 11.07 -22.24
CA ILE A 104 0.33 10.28 -23.07
C ILE A 104 -0.47 9.32 -22.18
N SER A 105 0.12 8.77 -21.12
CA SER A 105 -0.55 7.83 -20.24
C SER A 105 0.16 7.68 -18.88
N PRO A 106 -0.60 7.52 -17.77
CA PRO A 106 -0.02 7.27 -16.44
C PRO A 106 0.92 6.06 -16.37
N LEU A 107 0.72 5.07 -17.27
CA LEU A 107 1.61 3.91 -17.36
C LEU A 107 2.98 4.30 -17.94
N HIS A 108 3.00 5.15 -18.96
CA HIS A 108 4.25 5.62 -19.57
C HIS A 108 4.99 6.52 -18.59
N GLY A 109 4.30 7.46 -17.92
CA GLY A 109 4.87 8.31 -16.87
C GLY A 109 5.62 7.54 -15.77
N ARG A 110 5.16 6.33 -15.43
CA ARG A 110 5.85 5.46 -14.44
C ARG A 110 7.09 4.75 -14.97
N LEU A 111 7.12 4.35 -16.25
CA LEU A 111 8.23 3.56 -16.81
C LEU A 111 9.46 4.40 -17.19
N LEU A 112 9.27 5.70 -17.44
CA LEU A 112 10.30 6.58 -17.99
C LEU A 112 11.47 6.85 -17.03
N PRO A 113 11.26 7.12 -15.73
CA PRO A 113 12.38 7.31 -14.80
C PRO A 113 13.30 6.08 -14.75
N GLY A 114 12.72 4.87 -14.75
CA GLY A 114 13.50 3.62 -14.81
C GLY A 114 14.28 3.48 -16.13
N THR A 115 13.69 3.93 -17.24
CA THR A 115 14.33 3.91 -18.57
C THR A 115 15.51 4.88 -18.64
N LEU A 116 15.36 6.08 -18.07
CA LEU A 116 16.42 7.07 -18.02
C LEU A 116 17.60 6.57 -17.18
N ILE A 117 17.33 5.95 -16.03
CA ILE A 117 18.37 5.36 -15.19
C ILE A 117 19.08 4.22 -15.93
N ALA A 118 18.34 3.36 -16.64
CA ALA A 118 18.93 2.32 -17.49
C ALA A 118 19.83 2.93 -18.58
N ALA A 119 19.39 4.00 -19.25
CA ALA A 119 20.19 4.69 -20.25
C ALA A 119 21.47 5.31 -19.64
N ILE A 120 21.37 5.95 -18.48
CA ILE A 120 22.53 6.54 -17.78
C ILE A 120 23.51 5.45 -17.34
N PHE A 121 23.03 4.35 -16.76
CA PHE A 121 23.91 3.24 -16.38
C PHE A 121 24.60 2.61 -17.58
N THR A 122 23.96 2.60 -18.75
CA THR A 122 24.57 2.13 -19.99
C THR A 122 25.86 2.89 -20.33
N LEU A 123 25.95 4.18 -19.96
CA LEU A 123 27.16 4.98 -20.15
C LEU A 123 28.40 4.34 -19.49
N SER A 124 28.22 3.70 -18.33
CA SER A 124 29.29 3.00 -17.61
C SER A 124 29.75 1.69 -18.27
N LEU A 125 29.01 1.20 -19.27
CA LEU A 125 29.32 0.00 -20.06
C LEU A 125 29.90 0.34 -21.44
N ILE A 126 29.82 1.59 -21.88
CA ILE A 126 30.36 2.03 -23.17
C ILE A 126 31.87 1.77 -23.23
N GLY A 127 32.32 1.14 -24.31
CA GLY A 127 33.73 0.78 -24.51
C GLY A 127 34.21 -0.47 -23.75
N ARG A 128 33.37 -1.03 -22.86
CA ARG A 128 33.70 -2.26 -22.11
C ARG A 128 33.03 -3.51 -22.69
N MET A 129 31.90 -3.35 -23.37
CA MET A 129 31.12 -4.45 -23.94
C MET A 129 30.58 -4.09 -25.33
N PRO A 130 30.30 -5.09 -26.19
CA PRO A 130 29.63 -4.87 -27.48
C PRO A 130 28.25 -4.22 -27.33
N ILE A 131 27.81 -3.50 -28.36
CA ILE A 131 26.58 -2.67 -28.34
C ILE A 131 25.30 -3.44 -27.96
N TYR A 132 25.24 -4.74 -28.29
CA TYR A 132 24.08 -5.59 -28.05
C TYR A 132 24.02 -6.16 -26.63
N VAL A 133 25.13 -6.14 -25.87
CA VAL A 133 25.18 -6.76 -24.53
C VAL A 133 24.36 -5.98 -23.50
N PRO A 134 24.45 -4.64 -23.38
CA PRO A 134 23.65 -3.91 -22.40
C PRO A 134 22.12 -4.02 -22.63
N PRO A 135 21.59 -3.90 -23.86
CA PRO A 135 20.16 -4.13 -24.11
C PRO A 135 19.71 -5.54 -23.71
N LEU A 136 20.53 -6.57 -24.01
CA LEU A 136 20.23 -7.95 -23.62
C LEU A 136 20.22 -8.13 -22.09
N LEU A 137 21.13 -7.46 -21.39
CA LEU A 137 21.22 -7.45 -19.93
C LEU A 137 19.95 -6.83 -19.32
N TYR A 138 19.44 -5.72 -19.87
CA TYR A 138 18.18 -5.15 -19.40
C TYR A 138 16.98 -6.06 -19.64
N ILE A 139 16.91 -6.74 -20.79
CA ILE A 139 15.85 -7.72 -21.06
C ILE A 139 15.93 -8.88 -20.06
N GLY A 140 17.12 -9.47 -19.88
CA GLY A 140 17.35 -10.59 -18.97
C GLY A 140 17.07 -10.23 -17.51
N GLY A 141 17.55 -9.07 -17.05
CA GLY A 141 17.31 -8.59 -15.69
C GLY A 141 15.84 -8.26 -15.43
N THR A 142 15.13 -7.72 -16.42
CA THR A 142 13.68 -7.46 -16.31
C THR A 142 12.89 -8.78 -16.26
N LEU A 143 13.28 -9.78 -17.05
CA LEU A 143 12.70 -11.13 -16.99
C LEU A 143 12.94 -11.79 -15.63
N TRP A 144 14.17 -11.74 -15.11
CA TRP A 144 14.50 -12.23 -13.77
C TRP A 144 13.64 -11.57 -12.69
N TYR A 145 13.54 -10.23 -12.73
CA TYR A 145 12.71 -9.47 -11.80
C TYR A 145 11.25 -9.90 -11.83
N GLY A 146 10.70 -10.10 -13.04
CA GLY A 146 9.33 -10.54 -13.23
C GLY A 146 9.09 -11.96 -12.73
N LEU A 147 10.00 -12.90 -13.05
CA LEU A 147 9.93 -14.29 -12.61
C LEU A 147 10.04 -14.40 -11.09
N PHE A 148 10.97 -13.69 -10.47
CA PHE A 148 11.13 -13.67 -9.03
C PHE A 148 9.88 -13.11 -8.34
N ASN A 149 9.36 -11.96 -8.81
CA ASN A 149 8.14 -11.39 -8.24
C ASN A 149 6.94 -12.33 -8.40
N TRP A 150 6.79 -12.97 -9.56
CA TRP A 150 5.74 -13.95 -9.78
C TRP A 150 5.85 -15.14 -8.84
N PHE A 151 7.04 -15.69 -8.66
CA PHE A 151 7.31 -16.77 -7.71
C PHE A 151 7.03 -16.34 -6.27
N TRP A 152 7.45 -15.13 -5.89
CA TRP A 152 7.18 -14.57 -4.57
C TRP A 152 5.68 -14.39 -4.33
N PHE A 153 4.95 -13.79 -5.26
CA PHE A 153 3.49 -13.64 -5.13
C PHE A 153 2.76 -14.97 -5.11
N TRP A 154 3.25 -15.97 -5.84
CA TRP A 154 2.71 -17.31 -5.79
C TRP A 154 2.89 -17.95 -4.41
N LEU A 155 4.04 -17.73 -3.75
CA LEU A 155 4.32 -18.20 -2.40
C LEU A 155 3.51 -17.45 -1.33
N TRP A 156 3.15 -16.18 -1.57
CA TRP A 156 2.50 -15.27 -0.60
C TRP A 156 1.12 -14.75 -1.05
N LYS A 157 0.34 -15.54 -1.81
CA LYS A 157 -0.88 -15.12 -2.55
C LYS A 157 -1.91 -14.30 -1.76
N GLU A 158 -2.06 -14.52 -0.46
CA GLU A 158 -3.12 -13.88 0.34
C GLU A 158 -2.66 -12.63 1.09
N GLN A 159 -1.35 -12.40 1.17
CA GLN A 159 -0.79 -11.35 2.02
C GLN A 159 -1.12 -9.92 1.56
N PRO A 160 -1.05 -9.57 0.25
CA PRO A 160 -1.35 -8.22 -0.21
C PRO A 160 -2.78 -7.78 0.13
N MET A 161 -3.74 -8.69 -0.06
CA MET A 161 -5.16 -8.41 0.22
C MET A 161 -5.41 -8.27 1.73
N ARG A 162 -4.74 -9.09 2.56
CA ARG A 162 -4.81 -8.99 4.03
C ARG A 162 -4.24 -7.68 4.54
N GLU A 163 -3.14 -7.24 3.97
CA GLU A 163 -2.48 -5.99 4.31
C GLU A 163 -3.41 -4.80 4.01
N SER A 164 -3.87 -4.67 2.77
CA SER A 164 -4.77 -3.58 2.39
C SER A 164 -6.05 -3.60 3.23
N LEU A 165 -6.60 -4.77 3.53
CA LEU A 165 -7.75 -4.89 4.41
C LEU A 165 -7.44 -4.48 5.87
N SER A 166 -6.29 -4.88 6.42
CA SER A 166 -5.87 -4.46 7.76
C SER A 166 -5.72 -2.94 7.88
N LEU A 167 -5.20 -2.29 6.82
CA LEU A 167 -5.08 -0.84 6.75
C LEU A 167 -6.45 -0.15 6.69
N ILE A 168 -7.42 -0.70 5.95
CA ILE A 168 -8.81 -0.20 5.93
C ILE A 168 -9.40 -0.24 7.35
N TYR A 169 -9.30 -1.38 8.06
CA TYR A 169 -9.85 -1.49 9.42
C TYR A 169 -9.17 -0.54 10.42
N ARG A 170 -7.84 -0.34 10.31
CA ARG A 170 -7.11 0.64 11.12
C ARG A 170 -7.54 2.07 10.83
N GLU A 171 -7.68 2.44 9.56
CA GLU A 171 -8.09 3.79 9.19
C GLU A 171 -9.56 4.04 9.55
N LEU A 172 -10.44 3.05 9.41
CA LEU A 172 -11.82 3.11 9.92
C LEU A 172 -11.87 3.32 11.43
N ALA A 173 -11.00 2.66 12.20
CA ALA A 173 -10.88 2.90 13.64
C ALA A 173 -10.48 4.35 13.95
N ASN A 174 -9.49 4.87 13.22
CA ASN A 174 -9.01 6.24 13.38
C ASN A 174 -10.03 7.29 12.91
N TYR A 175 -10.81 6.98 11.87
CA TYR A 175 -11.89 7.82 11.37
C TYR A 175 -13.05 7.85 12.39
N CYS A 176 -13.43 6.69 12.93
CA CYS A 176 -14.41 6.57 14.01
C CYS A 176 -13.99 7.39 15.24
N ASP A 177 -12.78 7.18 15.77
CA ASP A 177 -12.27 7.93 16.92
C ASP A 177 -12.28 9.45 16.68
N ALA A 178 -11.81 9.90 15.51
CA ALA A 178 -11.79 11.32 15.19
C ALA A 178 -13.20 11.92 15.09
N LYS A 179 -14.14 11.20 14.46
CA LYS A 179 -15.52 11.64 14.27
C LYS A 179 -16.28 11.77 15.59
N TYR A 180 -16.09 10.82 16.51
CA TYR A 180 -16.70 10.90 17.84
C TYR A 180 -15.97 11.87 18.77
N THR A 181 -14.67 12.10 18.59
CA THR A 181 -13.94 13.14 19.34
C THR A 181 -14.50 14.52 19.03
N LEU A 182 -14.79 14.81 17.76
CA LEU A 182 -15.40 16.08 17.32
C LEU A 182 -16.72 16.37 18.04
N LEU A 183 -17.60 15.36 18.21
CA LEU A 183 -18.85 15.51 18.96
C LEU A 183 -18.60 15.93 20.42
N THR A 184 -17.56 15.38 21.05
CA THR A 184 -17.35 15.56 22.49
C THR A 184 -16.46 16.75 22.86
N GLN A 185 -15.66 17.28 21.94
CA GLN A 185 -14.73 18.38 22.21
C GLN A 185 -15.25 19.77 21.83
N LEU A 186 -16.50 19.90 21.34
CA LEU A 186 -17.12 21.21 21.02
C LEU A 186 -16.21 22.12 20.19
N THR A 187 -15.40 21.50 19.32
CA THR A 187 -14.42 22.21 18.49
C THR A 187 -15.12 22.80 17.28
N ASP A 188 -14.71 24.01 16.86
CA ASP A 188 -15.28 24.69 15.69
C ASP A 188 -15.40 23.73 14.48
N PRO A 189 -16.61 23.49 13.96
CA PRO A 189 -16.86 22.49 12.93
C PRO A 189 -16.08 22.79 11.64
N GLU A 190 -15.84 24.07 11.33
CA GLU A 190 -15.08 24.50 10.15
C GLU A 190 -13.61 24.06 10.16
N LYS A 191 -12.97 23.96 11.34
CA LYS A 191 -11.56 23.55 11.47
C LYS A 191 -11.39 22.03 11.56
N ALA A 192 -12.42 21.33 12.05
CA ALA A 192 -12.37 19.88 12.26
C ALA A 192 -12.88 19.05 11.06
N LEU A 193 -13.66 19.67 10.17
CA LEU A 193 -14.19 18.99 8.98
C LEU A 193 -13.11 18.61 7.94
N PRO A 194 -12.13 19.48 7.60
CA PRO A 194 -11.07 19.12 6.64
C PRO A 194 -10.27 17.85 7.00
N PRO A 195 -9.77 17.65 8.25
CA PRO A 195 -9.05 16.43 8.59
C PRO A 195 -9.93 15.18 8.61
N LEU A 196 -11.24 15.30 8.89
CA LEU A 196 -12.17 14.18 8.81
C LEU A 196 -12.41 13.74 7.36
N LEU A 197 -12.61 14.69 6.45
CA LEU A 197 -12.76 14.43 5.02
C LEU A 197 -11.49 13.80 4.44
N ALA A 198 -10.31 14.29 4.82
CA ALA A 198 -9.04 13.70 4.39
C ALA A 198 -8.91 12.22 4.83
N ARG A 199 -9.33 11.88 6.05
CA ARG A 199 -9.36 10.48 6.53
C ARG A 199 -10.40 9.64 5.79
N GLN A 200 -11.59 10.19 5.54
CA GLN A 200 -12.61 9.51 4.75
C GLN A 200 -12.11 9.20 3.33
N GLN A 201 -11.50 10.18 2.67
CA GLN A 201 -10.90 10.00 1.35
C GLN A 201 -9.83 8.90 1.38
N LYS A 202 -8.96 8.92 2.40
CA LYS A 202 -7.94 7.87 2.58
C LYS A 202 -8.55 6.48 2.74
N VAL A 203 -9.66 6.32 3.48
CA VAL A 203 -10.39 5.05 3.58
C VAL A 203 -10.91 4.61 2.21
N VAL A 204 -11.51 5.52 1.44
CA VAL A 204 -12.03 5.25 0.09
C VAL A 204 -10.91 4.86 -0.88
N ASP A 205 -9.77 5.52 -0.82
CA ASP A 205 -8.59 5.21 -1.65
C ASP A 205 -8.04 3.80 -1.34
N LEU A 206 -8.00 3.43 -0.06
CA LEU A 206 -7.61 2.08 0.38
C LEU A 206 -8.64 1.03 -0.06
N ILE A 207 -9.94 1.33 0.01
CA ILE A 207 -11.02 0.47 -0.51
C ILE A 207 -10.85 0.23 -2.01
N ASN A 208 -10.64 1.29 -2.79
CA ASN A 208 -10.41 1.21 -4.24
C ASN A 208 -9.18 0.35 -4.56
N THR A 209 -8.10 0.53 -3.80
CA THR A 209 -6.87 -0.27 -3.94
C THR A 209 -7.13 -1.75 -3.65
N CYS A 210 -7.81 -2.06 -2.54
CA CYS A 210 -8.14 -3.43 -2.17
C CYS A 210 -9.13 -4.07 -3.17
N TYR A 211 -10.06 -3.30 -3.70
CA TYR A 211 -11.01 -3.75 -4.72
C TYR A 211 -10.30 -4.16 -6.02
N GLN A 212 -9.34 -3.35 -6.47
CA GLN A 212 -8.49 -3.67 -7.62
C GLN A 212 -7.69 -4.96 -7.39
N GLN A 213 -7.12 -5.14 -6.21
CA GLN A 213 -6.37 -6.36 -5.85
C GLN A 213 -7.27 -7.61 -5.82
N MET A 214 -8.49 -7.49 -5.29
CA MET A 214 -9.42 -8.62 -5.17
C MET A 214 -9.91 -9.13 -6.53
N HIS A 215 -10.13 -8.25 -7.51
CA HIS A 215 -10.46 -8.66 -8.88
C HIS A 215 -9.26 -9.35 -9.58
N MET A 216 -8.03 -9.22 -9.06
CA MET A 216 -6.87 -9.96 -9.58
C MET A 216 -6.77 -11.38 -9.01
N LEU A 217 -7.24 -11.59 -7.77
CA LEU A 217 -7.15 -12.86 -7.05
C LEU A 217 -8.39 -13.76 -7.22
N SER A 218 -9.48 -13.23 -7.79
CA SER A 218 -10.79 -13.88 -7.97
C SER A 218 -10.78 -15.19 -8.76
N ALA A 219 -9.65 -15.57 -9.38
CA ALA A 219 -9.48 -16.88 -10.00
C ALA A 219 -9.28 -18.02 -8.97
N SER A 220 -9.00 -17.71 -7.70
CA SER A 220 -8.79 -18.73 -6.66
C SER A 220 -10.05 -18.96 -5.83
N ARG A 221 -10.66 -20.15 -5.97
CA ARG A 221 -11.89 -20.58 -5.28
C ARG A 221 -11.70 -20.97 -3.81
N ASP A 222 -10.62 -20.53 -3.17
CA ASP A 222 -10.22 -21.01 -1.85
C ASP A 222 -11.09 -20.44 -0.71
N HIS A 223 -11.24 -21.21 0.37
CA HIS A 223 -12.03 -20.85 1.55
C HIS A 223 -11.50 -19.58 2.23
N SER A 224 -10.19 -19.39 2.20
CA SER A 224 -9.54 -18.20 2.75
C SER A 224 -9.86 -16.91 1.96
N HIS A 225 -9.91 -17.00 0.62
CA HIS A 225 -10.34 -15.89 -0.23
C HIS A 225 -11.78 -15.47 0.09
N LYS A 226 -12.70 -16.43 0.25
CA LYS A 226 -14.10 -16.14 0.65
C LYS A 226 -14.18 -15.43 2.01
N ARG A 227 -13.28 -15.75 2.95
CA ARG A 227 -13.22 -15.07 4.25
C ARG A 227 -12.75 -13.63 4.11
N LEU A 228 -11.74 -13.37 3.28
CA LEU A 228 -11.23 -12.03 3.01
C LEU A 228 -12.24 -11.15 2.27
N THR A 229 -12.92 -11.70 1.26
CA THR A 229 -14.00 -10.99 0.56
C THR A 229 -15.14 -10.61 1.51
N ARG A 230 -15.55 -11.51 2.42
CA ARG A 230 -16.53 -11.17 3.47
C ARG A 230 -16.05 -10.05 4.38
N ALA A 231 -14.80 -10.10 4.83
CA ALA A 231 -14.24 -9.08 5.69
C ALA A 231 -14.10 -7.72 4.97
N PHE A 232 -13.88 -7.71 3.65
CA PHE A 232 -13.94 -6.50 2.82
C PHE A 232 -15.36 -5.96 2.68
N GLN A 233 -16.37 -6.80 2.46
CA GLN A 233 -17.78 -6.39 2.44
C GLN A 233 -18.20 -5.73 3.76
N VAL A 234 -17.78 -6.31 4.90
CA VAL A 234 -18.01 -5.70 6.22
C VAL A 234 -17.30 -4.35 6.35
N ALA A 235 -16.13 -4.18 5.76
CA ALA A 235 -15.42 -2.90 5.79
C ALA A 235 -16.13 -1.82 4.96
N LEU A 236 -16.73 -2.19 3.81
CA LEU A 236 -17.57 -1.30 3.01
C LEU A 236 -18.80 -0.84 3.78
N ASP A 237 -19.55 -1.79 4.35
CA ASP A 237 -20.74 -1.52 5.16
C ASP A 237 -20.40 -0.63 6.37
N LEU A 238 -19.28 -0.90 7.04
CA LEU A 238 -18.81 -0.08 8.15
C LEU A 238 -18.40 1.33 7.71
N GLN A 239 -17.77 1.50 6.55
CA GLN A 239 -17.42 2.81 6.01
C GLN A 239 -18.68 3.63 5.72
N GLU A 240 -19.69 3.02 5.10
CA GLU A 240 -20.98 3.65 4.82
C GLU A 240 -21.68 4.03 6.12
N HIS A 241 -21.79 3.09 7.06
CA HIS A 241 -22.45 3.31 8.34
C HIS A 241 -21.75 4.43 9.14
N ILE A 242 -20.42 4.35 9.35
CA ILE A 242 -19.68 5.40 10.06
C ILE A 242 -19.83 6.75 9.35
N SER A 243 -19.81 6.78 8.00
CA SER A 243 -20.01 8.01 7.23
C SER A 243 -21.40 8.63 7.50
N VAL A 244 -22.45 7.80 7.53
CA VAL A 244 -23.84 8.25 7.72
C VAL A 244 -24.16 8.62 9.18
N SER A 245 -23.55 7.97 10.18
CA SER A 245 -23.91 8.12 11.60
C SER A 245 -23.84 9.54 12.20
N LEU A 246 -23.31 10.55 11.49
CA LEU A 246 -23.40 11.96 11.91
C LEU A 246 -23.62 12.89 10.70
N HIS A 247 -24.78 12.82 10.07
CA HIS A 247 -25.13 13.78 9.02
C HIS A 247 -25.39 15.21 9.58
N ARG A 248 -25.70 15.35 10.87
CA ARG A 248 -25.95 16.65 11.54
C ARG A 248 -25.18 16.77 12.86
N PRO A 249 -23.89 17.15 12.81
CA PRO A 249 -23.05 17.21 14.00
C PRO A 249 -23.59 18.18 15.06
N GLU A 250 -24.18 19.30 14.66
CA GLU A 250 -24.69 20.34 15.59
C GLU A 250 -25.94 19.89 16.39
N GLU A 251 -26.90 19.23 15.75
CA GLU A 251 -28.11 18.72 16.43
C GLU A 251 -27.74 17.60 17.41
N VAL A 252 -26.85 16.69 16.99
CA VAL A 252 -26.36 15.61 17.86
C VAL A 252 -25.55 16.18 19.01
N GLN A 253 -24.74 17.20 18.78
CA GLN A 253 -23.98 17.87 19.83
C GLN A 253 -24.89 18.52 20.87
N LYS A 254 -25.94 19.23 20.46
CA LYS A 254 -26.96 19.77 21.39
C LYS A 254 -27.66 18.67 22.19
N LEU A 255 -28.01 17.55 21.56
CA LEU A 255 -28.63 16.41 22.25
C LEU A 255 -27.66 15.71 23.22
N VAL A 256 -26.36 15.70 22.91
CA VAL A 256 -25.30 15.18 23.78
C VAL A 256 -24.97 16.14 24.91
N GLU A 257 -25.12 17.45 24.73
CA GLU A 257 -25.03 18.42 25.83
C GLU A 257 -26.23 18.30 26.78
N GLN A 258 -27.42 18.08 26.23
CA GLN A 258 -28.66 17.94 27.00
C GLN A 258 -28.79 16.60 27.71
N SER A 259 -28.10 15.55 27.23
CA SER A 259 -28.11 14.22 27.84
C SER A 259 -26.76 13.89 28.44
N HIS A 260 -26.70 13.23 29.60
CA HIS A 260 -25.44 12.67 30.14
C HIS A 260 -24.87 11.50 29.29
N ALA A 261 -25.23 11.40 28.01
CA ALA A 261 -24.86 10.33 27.09
C ALA A 261 -23.44 10.47 26.52
N GLU A 262 -22.78 11.62 26.70
CA GLU A 262 -21.42 11.86 26.21
C GLU A 262 -20.44 10.76 26.63
N ALA A 263 -20.46 10.39 27.92
CA ALA A 263 -19.58 9.36 28.46
C ALA A 263 -19.84 7.98 27.83
N VAL A 264 -21.11 7.64 27.58
CA VAL A 264 -21.52 6.38 26.97
C VAL A 264 -21.12 6.34 25.49
N ILE A 265 -21.34 7.43 24.76
CA ILE A 265 -20.97 7.55 23.34
C ILE A 265 -19.45 7.47 23.19
N ARG A 266 -18.69 8.19 24.02
CA ARG A 266 -17.22 8.16 24.01
C ARG A 266 -16.69 6.77 24.34
N TRP A 267 -17.29 6.08 25.31
CA TRP A 267 -16.90 4.72 25.66
C TRP A 267 -17.21 3.72 24.53
N ASN A 268 -18.39 3.82 23.91
CA ASN A 268 -18.75 3.01 22.76
C ASN A 268 -17.80 3.24 21.58
N ALA A 269 -17.51 4.50 21.25
CA ALA A 269 -16.58 4.86 20.17
C ALA A 269 -15.19 4.26 20.40
N LYS A 270 -14.62 4.43 21.60
CA LYS A 270 -13.32 3.84 21.98
C LYS A 270 -13.34 2.32 21.93
N THR A 271 -14.44 1.68 22.33
CA THR A 271 -14.56 0.23 22.32
C THR A 271 -14.63 -0.31 20.89
N ILE A 272 -15.41 0.34 20.02
CA ILE A 272 -15.51 0.02 18.61
C ILE A 272 -14.14 0.20 17.93
N SER A 273 -13.47 1.34 18.13
CA SER A 273 -12.17 1.60 17.51
C SER A 273 -11.08 0.64 17.99
N ALA A 274 -11.02 0.33 19.29
CA ALA A 274 -10.13 -0.69 19.83
C ALA A 274 -10.38 -2.06 19.18
N ARG A 275 -11.65 -2.43 18.98
CA ARG A 275 -12.00 -3.70 18.36
C ARG A 275 -11.64 -3.76 16.88
N LEU A 276 -11.84 -2.67 16.14
CA LEU A 276 -11.43 -2.56 14.74
C LEU A 276 -9.91 -2.70 14.58
N ARG A 277 -9.12 -2.15 15.53
CA ARG A 277 -7.67 -2.36 15.57
C ARG A 277 -7.30 -3.83 15.82
N VAL A 278 -7.99 -4.52 16.72
CA VAL A 278 -7.77 -5.96 16.95
C VAL A 278 -8.16 -6.79 15.72
N LEU A 279 -9.27 -6.46 15.05
CA LEU A 279 -9.68 -7.12 13.81
C LEU A 279 -8.65 -6.91 12.70
N ALA A 280 -8.10 -5.70 12.56
CA ALA A 280 -7.02 -5.41 11.61
C ALA A 280 -5.81 -6.31 11.84
N ASP A 281 -5.35 -6.43 13.09
CA ASP A 281 -4.24 -7.30 13.48
C ASP A 281 -4.56 -8.78 13.20
N ASN A 282 -5.77 -9.24 13.53
CA ASN A 282 -6.19 -10.63 13.29
C ASN A 282 -6.23 -10.98 11.79
N ILE A 283 -6.69 -10.05 10.95
CA ILE A 283 -6.72 -10.20 9.49
C ILE A 283 -5.30 -10.34 8.95
N LEU A 284 -4.38 -9.48 9.41
CA LEU A 284 -2.98 -9.46 8.98
C LEU A 284 -2.23 -10.74 9.39
N TYR A 285 -2.39 -11.18 10.64
CA TYR A 285 -1.64 -12.31 11.21
C TYR A 285 -2.36 -13.66 11.09
N HIS A 286 -3.40 -13.76 10.25
CA HIS A 286 -4.18 -14.99 10.02
C HIS A 286 -4.77 -15.61 11.30
N GLN A 287 -5.10 -14.79 12.30
CA GLN A 287 -5.71 -15.29 13.53
C GLN A 287 -7.23 -15.43 13.35
N LEU A 288 -7.81 -16.44 13.99
CA LEU A 288 -9.26 -16.58 14.08
C LEU A 288 -9.78 -15.48 15.03
N PRO A 289 -10.82 -14.70 14.66
CA PRO A 289 -11.36 -13.70 15.55
C PRO A 289 -12.00 -14.38 16.76
N ASP A 290 -11.55 -14.02 17.96
CA ASP A 290 -12.21 -14.43 19.20
C ASP A 290 -13.62 -13.85 19.29
N ARG A 291 -14.53 -14.58 19.93
CA ARG A 291 -15.89 -14.09 20.20
C ARG A 291 -15.83 -12.78 20.98
N PHE A 292 -16.69 -11.85 20.59
CA PHE A 292 -16.83 -10.59 21.28
C PHE A 292 -17.39 -10.82 22.69
N ALA A 293 -16.68 -10.33 23.70
CA ALA A 293 -17.14 -10.24 25.08
C ALA A 293 -17.00 -8.78 25.51
N MET A 294 -18.09 -8.15 25.96
CA MET A 294 -18.02 -6.86 26.65
C MET A 294 -17.89 -7.11 28.14
N ASP A 295 -16.83 -6.57 28.75
CA ASP A 295 -16.81 -6.43 30.20
C ASP A 295 -17.88 -5.42 30.63
N LYS A 296 -18.74 -5.85 31.56
CA LYS A 296 -19.94 -5.11 32.03
C LYS A 296 -19.61 -3.89 32.91
N THR A 297 -18.43 -3.29 32.77
CA THR A 297 -17.94 -2.25 33.69
C THR A 297 -18.75 -0.95 33.59
N ALA A 298 -19.39 -0.68 32.45
CA ALA A 298 -20.24 0.51 32.25
C ALA A 298 -21.58 0.45 33.01
N ARG A 299 -22.10 -0.74 33.34
CA ARG A 299 -23.38 -0.84 34.08
C ARG A 299 -23.27 -0.28 35.50
N ARG A 300 -22.09 -0.43 36.13
CA ARG A 300 -21.82 0.04 37.50
C ARG A 300 -21.58 1.55 37.62
N ALA A 301 -21.18 2.22 36.54
CA ALA A 301 -20.97 3.68 36.56
C ALA A 301 -22.28 4.47 36.63
N GLY A 302 -23.41 3.87 36.22
CA GLY A 302 -24.76 4.44 36.40
C GLY A 302 -25.44 4.02 37.71
N GLU A 303 -24.91 3.01 38.41
CA GLU A 303 -25.55 2.38 39.57
C GLU A 303 -24.98 2.86 40.92
N ASN A 304 -23.78 3.42 40.92
CA ASN A 304 -23.17 4.02 42.12
C ASN A 304 -23.45 5.54 42.20
N ARG A 305 -24.68 5.92 42.55
CA ARG A 305 -24.92 7.17 43.27
C ARG A 305 -25.82 6.91 44.50
N PRO A 306 -25.52 7.54 45.64
CA PRO A 306 -26.31 7.38 46.86
C PRO A 306 -27.72 7.93 46.62
N SER A 307 -28.71 7.14 47.05
CA SER A 307 -30.11 7.52 47.12
C SER A 307 -30.24 8.89 47.79
N ALA A 308 -30.71 9.89 47.03
CA ALA A 308 -31.16 11.15 47.59
C ALA A 308 -32.22 10.85 48.66
N SER A 309 -31.90 11.17 49.91
CA SER A 309 -32.83 11.16 51.03
C SER A 309 -33.99 12.10 50.72
N ARG A 310 -35.16 11.54 50.40
CA ARG A 310 -36.44 12.23 50.57
C ARG A 310 -36.63 12.48 52.07
N GLN A 311 -36.29 13.67 52.55
CA GLN A 311 -36.92 14.20 53.76
C GLN A 311 -38.35 14.62 53.38
N SER A 312 -39.30 13.79 53.77
CA SER A 312 -40.72 14.15 53.86
C SER A 312 -40.92 15.05 55.08
N GLY A 313 -41.66 16.13 54.90
CA GLY A 313 -42.12 16.98 55.99
C GLY A 313 -43.04 16.25 56.97
N GLY A 314 -42.92 16.66 58.23
CA GLY A 314 -43.84 16.52 59.34
C GLY A 314 -43.54 17.67 60.28
#